data_AF-R0J7V1-F1
#
_entry.id   AF-R0J7V1-F1
#
_cell.length_a   1.000
_cell.length_b   1.000
_cell.length_c   1.000
_cell.angle_alpha   90.00
_cell.angle_beta   90.00
_cell.angle_gamma   90.00
#
_symmetry.space_group_name_H-M   'P 1'
#
loop_
_entity.id
_entity.type
_entity.pdbx_description
1 polymer ?
#
loop_
_entity_poly.entity_id
_entity_poly.type
_entity_poly.pdbx_seq_one_letter_code
_entity_poly.pdbx_strand_id
1 'polypeptide(L)' 'PDSEIATTSLRVSLMCPLGKMRLVVPCRATTCTHLQCFDAALYLQMNEKKPTWTCPVCDKKAPYDNLIIDG' A
#
# COMPACT_ATOMS: atom_id res chain seq x y z
N PRO A 1 -8.66 5.26 29.69
CA PRO A 1 -7.19 5.21 29.88
C PRO A 1 -6.50 5.69 28.61
N ASP A 2 -6.00 6.92 28.62
CA ASP A 2 -5.08 7.36 27.58
C ASP A 2 -3.77 6.56 27.72
N SER A 3 -3.32 5.99 26.61
CA SER A 3 -2.08 5.21 26.56
C SER A 3 -0.90 6.14 26.88
N GLU A 4 -0.12 5.81 27.92
CA GLU A 4 1.12 6.55 28.27
C GLU A 4 2.23 6.39 27.22
N ILE A 5 2.02 5.53 26.22
CA ILE A 5 2.92 5.32 25.09
C ILE A 5 2.50 6.23 23.93
N ALA A 6 3.34 7.20 23.60
CA ALA A 6 3.19 8.07 22.44
C ALA A 6 4.08 7.63 21.27
N THR A 7 3.55 7.64 20.04
CA THR A 7 4.33 7.37 18.83
C THR A 7 5.19 8.59 18.48
N THR A 8 6.51 8.45 18.51
CA THR A 8 7.44 9.56 18.23
C THR A 8 7.77 9.71 16.75
N SER A 9 7.75 8.61 15.99
CA SER A 9 7.98 8.63 14.55
C SER A 9 7.35 7.41 13.87
N LEU A 10 7.03 7.56 12.59
CA LEU A 10 6.59 6.48 11.72
C LEU A 10 7.58 6.36 10.57
N ARG A 11 7.96 5.12 10.24
CA ARG A 11 8.89 4.84 9.15
C ARG A 11 8.16 4.10 8.03
N VAL A 12 8.41 4.54 6.81
CA VAL A 12 7.95 3.89 5.58
C VAL A 12 9.13 3.78 4.61
N SER A 13 9.04 2.83 3.68
CA SER A 13 10.04 2.62 2.64
C SER A 13 9.59 3.25 1.33
N LEU A 14 10.53 3.87 0.62
CA LEU A 14 10.35 4.28 -0.78
C LEU A 14 10.48 3.10 -1.76
N MET A 15 10.73 1.89 -1.25
CA MET A 15 10.79 0.66 -2.03
C MET A 15 9.44 -0.06 -2.00
N CYS A 16 8.95 -0.43 -3.16
CA CYS A 16 7.74 -1.21 -3.34
C CYS A 16 7.86 -2.58 -2.65
N PRO A 17 6.94 -2.96 -1.74
CA PRO A 17 6.99 -4.24 -1.04
C PRO A 17 6.78 -5.43 -2.00
N LEU A 18 6.06 -5.21 -3.11
CA LEU A 18 5.78 -6.20 -4.14
C LEU A 18 6.97 -6.41 -5.09
N GLY A 19 7.51 -5.33 -5.64
CA GLY A 19 8.54 -5.38 -6.69
C GLY A 19 9.98 -5.28 -6.21
N LYS A 20 10.21 -4.97 -4.92
CA LYS A 20 11.55 -4.71 -4.35
C LYS A 20 12.36 -3.65 -5.11
N MET A 21 11.66 -2.73 -5.78
CA MET A 21 12.21 -1.61 -6.55
C MET A 21 11.65 -0.29 -6.02
N ARG A 22 12.28 0.83 -6.36
CA ARG A 22 11.80 2.16 -5.95
C ARG A 22 10.39 2.41 -6.50
N LEU A 23 9.51 2.94 -5.65
CA LEU A 23 8.16 3.37 -6.05
C LEU A 23 8.26 4.44 -7.14
N VAL A 24 7.50 4.25 -8.22
CA VAL A 24 7.32 5.26 -9.28
C VAL A 24 5.95 5.91 -9.13
N VAL A 25 4.91 5.10 -8.93
CA VAL A 25 3.55 5.58 -8.65
C VAL A 25 3.11 5.03 -7.28
N PRO A 26 3.38 5.76 -6.19
CA PRO A 26 3.00 5.33 -4.84
C PRO A 26 1.48 5.26 -4.73
N CYS A 27 0.97 4.05 -4.48
CA CYS A 27 -0.46 3.76 -4.44
C CYS A 27 -0.81 2.96 -3.19
N ARG A 28 -2.01 3.20 -2.68
CA ARG A 28 -2.68 2.40 -1.64
C ARG A 28 -4.19 2.44 -1.83
N ALA A 29 -4.93 1.55 -1.19
CA ALA A 29 -6.39 1.69 -1.17
C ALA A 29 -6.84 2.68 -0.08
N THR A 30 -7.93 3.40 -0.31
CA THR A 30 -8.57 4.29 0.67
C THR A 30 -8.94 3.60 1.98
N THR A 31 -9.18 2.27 1.92
CA THR A 31 -9.53 1.42 3.06
C THR A 31 -8.32 0.91 3.85
N CYS A 32 -7.09 1.18 3.39
CA CYS A 32 -5.87 0.80 4.09
C CYS A 32 -5.59 1.73 5.28
N THR A 33 -5.23 1.16 6.43
CA THR A 33 -4.86 1.89 7.66
C THR A 33 -3.35 2.01 7.86
N HIS A 34 -2.55 1.58 6.88
CA HIS A 34 -1.09 1.68 6.89
C HIS A 34 -0.61 2.84 6.01
N LEU A 35 0.59 3.35 6.28
CA LEU A 35 1.23 4.40 5.48
C LEU A 35 2.08 3.86 4.32
N GLN A 36 2.51 2.60 4.37
CA GLN A 36 3.36 2.02 3.32
C GLN A 36 2.59 1.89 2.00
N CYS A 37 3.10 2.49 0.94
CA CYS A 37 2.57 2.35 -0.42
C CYS A 37 3.15 1.14 -1.15
N PHE A 38 2.47 0.74 -2.22
CA PHE A 38 2.97 -0.16 -3.25
C PHE A 38 2.90 0.52 -4.62
N ASP A 39 3.63 -0.01 -5.61
CA ASP A 39 3.68 0.58 -6.93
C ASP A 39 2.41 0.24 -7.73
N ALA A 40 1.71 1.26 -8.23
CA ALA A 40 0.45 1.07 -8.94
C ALA A 40 0.60 0.22 -10.19
N ALA A 41 1.62 0.47 -11.01
CA ALA A 41 1.80 -0.23 -12.29
C ALA A 41 2.04 -1.72 -12.06
N LEU A 42 2.91 -2.06 -11.10
CA LEU A 42 3.17 -3.45 -10.75
C LEU A 42 1.94 -4.15 -10.14
N TYR A 43 1.17 -3.42 -9.33
CA TYR A 43 -0.06 -3.94 -8.73
C TYR A 43 -1.12 -4.27 -9.79
N LEU A 44 -1.30 -3.41 -10.79
CA LEU A 44 -2.22 -3.65 -11.90
C LEU A 44 -1.78 -4.84 -12.76
N GLN A 45 -0.48 -4.94 -13.09
CA GLN A 45 0.07 -6.09 -13.83
C GLN A 45 -0.15 -7.42 -13.08
N MET A 46 -0.04 -7.43 -11.75
CA MET A 46 -0.32 -8.61 -10.94
C MET A 46 -1.81 -9.01 -11.05
N ASN A 47 -2.71 -8.03 -10.93
CA ASN A 47 -4.15 -8.27 -10.98
C ASN A 47 -4.68 -8.60 -12.37
N GLU A 48 -4.02 -8.14 -13.43
CA GLU A 48 -4.28 -8.57 -14.81
C GLU A 48 -4.03 -10.07 -14.97
N LYS A 49 -2.93 -10.60 -14.38
CA LYS A 49 -2.62 -12.04 -14.40
C LYS A 49 -3.51 -12.86 -13.48
N LYS A 50 -3.74 -12.37 -12.26
CA LYS A 50 -4.58 -13.03 -11.25
C LYS A 50 -5.33 -11.96 -10.44
N PRO A 51 -6.62 -11.74 -10.70
CA PRO A 51 -7.38 -10.62 -10.13
C PRO A 51 -7.81 -10.88 -8.67
N THR A 52 -6.85 -10.94 -7.75
CA THR A 52 -7.13 -11.14 -6.31
C THR A 52 -7.61 -9.87 -5.63
N TRP A 53 -7.16 -8.72 -6.12
CA TRP A 53 -7.42 -7.38 -5.58
C TRP A 53 -7.14 -7.30 -4.08
N THR A 54 -5.97 -7.84 -3.69
CA THR A 54 -5.51 -7.92 -2.30
C THR A 54 -4.30 -7.00 -2.11
N CYS A 55 -4.32 -6.14 -1.09
CA CYS A 55 -3.23 -5.23 -0.77
C CYS A 55 -1.96 -6.02 -0.38
N PRO A 56 -0.80 -5.78 -1.01
CA PRO A 56 0.45 -6.50 -0.71
C PRO A 56 1.12 -6.10 0.61
N VAL A 57 0.50 -5.19 1.38
CA VAL A 57 1.03 -4.71 2.67
C VAL A 57 0.24 -5.27 3.86
N CYS A 58 -1.09 -5.31 3.75
CA CYS A 58 -1.97 -5.68 4.86
C CYS A 58 -2.97 -6.80 4.55
N ASP A 59 -2.88 -7.40 3.36
CA ASP A 59 -3.72 -8.51 2.89
C ASP A 59 -5.25 -8.23 2.87
N LYS A 60 -5.67 -6.99 3.09
CA LYS A 60 -7.07 -6.54 2.94
C LYS A 60 -7.42 -6.33 1.47
N LYS A 61 -8.73 -6.30 1.18
CA LYS A 61 -9.23 -5.98 -0.16
C LYS A 61 -8.87 -4.56 -0.57
N ALA A 62 -8.35 -4.44 -1.79
CA ALA A 62 -7.91 -3.22 -2.45
C ALA A 62 -8.39 -3.22 -3.92
N PRO A 63 -9.72 -3.15 -4.16
CA PRO A 63 -10.26 -3.10 -5.52
C PRO A 63 -9.79 -1.85 -6.26
N TYR A 64 -9.76 -1.92 -7.59
CA TYR A 64 -9.31 -0.83 -8.48
C TYR A 64 -9.94 0.52 -8.12
N ASP A 65 -11.26 0.54 -7.92
CA ASP A 65 -12.02 1.77 -7.64
C ASP A 65 -11.66 2.45 -6.31
N ASN A 66 -11.00 1.71 -5.41
CA ASN A 66 -10.56 2.23 -4.12
C ASN A 66 -9.09 2.63 -4.12
N LEU A 67 -8.35 2.43 -5.22
CA LEU A 67 -6.95 2.81 -5.32
C LEU A 67 -6.81 4.34 -5.40
N ILE A 68 -5.86 4.86 -4.64
CA ILE A 68 -5.46 6.27 -4.64
C ILE A 68 -3.95 6.38 -4.81
N ILE A 69 -3.52 7.45 -5.49
CA ILE A 69 -2.11 7.86 -5.53
C ILE A 69 -1.84 8.70 -4.28
N ASP A 70 -0.83 8.31 -3.52
CA ASP A 70 -0.41 9.03 -2.30
C ASP A 70 0.49 10.22 -2.71
N GLY A 71 0.14 11.43 -2.25
CA GLY A 71 0.70 12.69 -2.74
C GLY A 71 0.97 13.70 -1.64
#